data_AF-A0AAD8PDA6-F1
#
_entry.id   AF-A0AAD8PDA6-F1
#
_cell.length_a   1.000
_cell.length_b   1.000
_cell.length_c   1.000
_cell.angle_alpha   90.00
_cell.angle_beta   90.00
_cell.angle_gamma   90.00
#
_symmetry.space_group_name_H-M   'P 1'
#
loop_
_entity.id
_entity.type
_entity.pdbx_description
1 polymer ?
#
loop_
_entity_poly.entity_id
_entity_poly.type
_entity_poly.pdbx_seq_one_letter_code
_entity_poly.pdbx_strand_id
1 'polypeptide(L)'
;MVALSLALIYSFLSLEVAFECLCLPLHPYLPTLSFFIVIPGVYHRTTRYGSIRNVNSVPGKIAPDNPVETKETEDDTLLELRKQLKEKYGDQFPLRENFIKGSGPGGQKVNKSNNCVQLIQYSETLGTNIVAKCHMHRSLLQNRIEATRILLRKLEEAKEEPEKVAKELEEKEKRKILKLSKAEKEQKKFEKQLRSEKKANRQNSRVNDNWF
;
A
#
# COMPACT_ATOMS: atom_id res chain seq x y z
N MET A 1 -14.89 49.71 33.74
CA MET A 1 -13.76 50.65 33.80
C MET A 1 -12.69 49.96 34.65
N VAL A 2 -11.90 49.07 34.05
CA VAL A 2 -10.66 49.34 33.28
C VAL A 2 -9.56 49.88 34.20
N ALA A 3 -8.42 49.19 34.17
CA ALA A 3 -7.25 49.28 35.07
C ALA A 3 -7.52 48.64 36.44
N LEU A 4 -7.09 47.40 36.70
CA LEU A 4 -5.68 47.10 37.04
C LEU A 4 -5.26 45.73 36.49
N SER A 5 -5.32 45.59 35.18
CA SER A 5 -4.82 44.44 34.41
C SER A 5 -3.34 44.60 33.99
N LEU A 6 -2.45 45.06 34.87
CA LEU A 6 -1.00 45.22 34.56
C LEU A 6 -0.04 44.93 35.73
N ALA A 7 -0.50 44.37 36.85
CA ALA A 7 0.37 44.08 38.00
C ALA A 7 0.94 42.64 38.03
N LEU A 8 0.56 41.77 37.08
CA LEU A 8 1.05 40.37 37.03
C LEU A 8 1.90 40.05 35.80
N ILE A 9 2.34 41.06 35.03
CA ILE A 9 3.16 40.87 33.82
C ILE A 9 4.53 41.57 33.93
N TYR A 10 4.78 42.37 34.97
CA TYR A 10 6.07 43.04 35.22
C TYR A 10 6.98 42.35 36.24
N SER A 11 6.79 41.05 36.48
CA SER A 11 7.77 40.19 37.18
C SER A 11 8.59 39.40 36.18
N PHE A 12 9.06 40.13 35.17
CA PHE A 12 10.01 39.70 34.16
C PHE A 12 11.40 40.11 34.66
N LEU A 13 12.41 39.31 34.32
CA LEU A 13 13.82 39.72 34.25
C LEU A 13 14.53 39.93 35.61
N SER A 14 15.08 38.85 36.18
CA SER A 14 16.37 38.87 36.91
C SER A 14 16.76 37.45 37.28
N LEU A 15 17.42 36.76 36.35
CA LEU A 15 18.33 35.66 36.67
C LEU A 15 19.40 35.64 35.59
N GLU A 16 20.37 36.51 35.82
CA GLU A 16 21.66 36.56 35.17
C GLU A 16 22.43 35.26 35.47
N VAL A 17 22.69 34.48 34.42
CA VAL A 17 23.77 33.49 34.45
C VAL A 17 25.04 34.23 34.04
N ALA A 18 25.80 34.64 35.06
CA ALA A 18 27.18 35.03 34.90
C ALA A 18 28.00 33.79 34.51
N PHE A 19 28.51 33.75 33.28
CA PHE A 19 29.61 32.87 32.91
C PHE A 19 30.77 33.77 32.51
N GLU A 20 31.83 33.69 33.32
CA GLU A 20 33.03 34.51 33.20
C GLU A 20 33.69 34.34 31.84
N CYS A 21 33.92 35.47 31.19
CA CYS A 21 35.01 35.67 30.24
C CYS A 21 36.32 35.70 31.01
N LEU A 22 37.23 34.78 30.69
CA LEU A 22 38.66 35.08 30.78
C LEU A 22 39.33 34.70 29.46
N CYS A 23 39.69 35.76 28.73
CA CYS A 23 40.58 35.73 27.59
C CYS A 23 42.03 35.53 28.06
N LEU A 24 42.70 34.55 27.42
CA LEU A 24 44.07 34.56 26.87
C LEU A 24 45.25 34.65 27.88
N PRO A 25 46.37 33.92 27.66
CA PRO A 25 47.22 34.17 26.48
C PRO A 25 47.96 32.98 25.82
N LEU A 26 48.30 33.21 24.54
CA LEU A 26 49.53 32.83 23.82
C LEU A 26 49.87 31.34 23.48
N HIS A 27 49.96 31.11 22.16
CA HIS A 27 50.77 30.18 21.34
C HIS A 27 52.25 30.03 21.82
N PRO A 28 53.15 29.16 21.28
CA PRO A 28 53.09 28.13 20.20
C PRO A 28 53.69 26.74 20.60
N TYR A 29 53.50 25.67 19.79
CA TYR A 29 54.56 24.72 19.33
C TYR A 29 53.97 23.39 18.81
N LEU A 30 54.21 23.11 17.52
CA LEU A 30 54.31 21.76 16.97
C LEU A 30 55.59 21.09 17.49
N PRO A 31 55.64 19.76 17.63
CA PRO A 31 56.27 19.02 16.53
C PRO A 31 55.53 17.74 16.15
N THR A 32 55.51 17.54 14.85
CA THR A 32 55.47 16.26 14.15
C THR A 32 56.15 15.12 14.91
N LEU A 33 55.43 14.03 15.19
CA LEU A 33 56.02 12.70 15.28
C LEU A 33 54.98 11.67 14.81
N SER A 34 55.15 11.33 13.54
CA SER A 34 54.68 10.13 12.88
C SER A 34 54.88 8.88 13.73
N PHE A 35 53.80 8.25 14.18
CA PHE A 35 53.83 6.83 14.53
C PHE A 35 53.30 6.02 13.35
N PHE A 36 54.29 5.53 12.60
CA PHE A 36 54.24 4.37 11.72
C PHE A 36 53.53 3.20 12.43
N ILE A 37 52.38 2.77 11.92
CA ILE A 37 52.02 1.34 11.94
C ILE A 37 52.33 0.82 10.55
N VAL A 38 53.50 0.20 10.42
CA VAL A 38 53.87 -0.63 9.27
C VAL A 38 53.19 -1.98 9.47
N ILE A 39 52.18 -2.24 8.66
CA ILE A 39 51.95 -3.60 8.17
C ILE A 39 52.27 -3.57 6.67
N PRO A 40 53.29 -4.31 6.21
CA PRO A 40 53.73 -4.32 4.83
C PRO A 40 52.84 -5.26 4.00
N GLY A 41 52.49 -4.84 2.77
CA GLY A 41 52.10 -5.81 1.74
C GLY A 41 51.01 -5.38 0.76
N VAL A 42 51.42 -4.66 -0.30
CA VAL A 42 50.95 -4.76 -1.71
C VAL A 42 49.43 -4.57 -1.95
N TYR A 43 48.94 -3.47 -2.53
CA TYR A 43 49.18 -3.08 -3.92
C TYR A 43 49.01 -1.56 -4.12
N HIS A 44 50.04 -0.92 -4.66
CA HIS A 44 49.86 0.26 -5.50
C HIS A 44 49.19 -0.16 -6.81
N ARG A 45 48.12 0.54 -7.22
CA ARG A 45 48.08 1.04 -8.59
C ARG A 45 47.47 2.43 -8.63
N THR A 46 48.27 3.30 -9.21
CA THR A 46 48.15 4.73 -9.33
C THR A 46 46.98 5.15 -10.23
N THR A 47 46.42 6.30 -9.88
CA THR A 47 45.72 7.21 -10.77
C THR A 47 46.54 7.46 -12.04
N ARG A 48 46.03 7.05 -13.21
CA ARG A 48 46.37 7.66 -14.50
C ARG A 48 45.09 8.24 -15.09
N TYR A 49 44.88 9.53 -14.88
CA TYR A 49 44.15 10.35 -15.84
C TYR A 49 45.04 10.44 -17.09
N GLY A 50 44.73 9.64 -18.10
CA GLY A 50 45.35 9.67 -19.42
C GLY A 50 44.31 10.06 -20.46
N SER A 51 44.36 11.31 -20.90
CA SER A 51 43.65 11.84 -22.06
C SER A 51 44.23 11.26 -23.35
N ILE A 52 43.41 10.57 -24.15
CA ILE A 52 43.51 10.54 -25.62
C ILE A 52 42.09 10.62 -26.17
N ARG A 53 41.79 11.71 -26.88
CA ARG A 53 40.55 11.90 -27.65
C ARG A 53 40.60 10.98 -28.86
N ASN A 54 39.57 10.16 -29.06
CA ASN A 54 39.26 9.62 -30.39
C ASN A 54 37.85 10.11 -30.78
N VAL A 55 37.84 11.10 -31.67
CA VAL A 55 36.65 11.64 -32.33
C VAL A 55 36.29 10.73 -33.49
N ASN A 56 35.49 9.72 -33.21
CA ASN A 56 34.63 9.12 -34.23
C ASN A 56 33.20 9.48 -33.88
N SER A 57 32.73 10.55 -34.52
CA SER A 57 31.35 11.01 -34.50
C SER A 57 30.44 9.90 -35.00
N VAL A 58 29.77 9.20 -34.09
CA VAL A 58 28.59 8.41 -34.46
C VAL A 58 27.43 9.42 -34.55
N PRO A 59 26.81 9.60 -35.74
CA PRO A 59 25.69 10.53 -35.88
C PRO A 59 24.60 10.12 -34.89
N GLY A 60 24.13 11.12 -34.15
CA GLY A 60 23.19 10.96 -33.05
C GLY A 60 21.98 10.14 -33.48
N LYS A 61 21.77 9.02 -32.79
CA LYS A 61 20.40 8.58 -32.59
C LYS A 61 19.78 9.67 -31.73
N ILE A 62 18.92 10.48 -32.34
CA ILE A 62 17.92 11.25 -31.60
C ILE A 62 17.31 10.22 -30.64
N ALA A 63 17.54 10.40 -29.34
CA ALA A 63 16.83 9.60 -28.36
C ALA A 63 15.35 9.74 -28.74
N PRO A 64 14.58 8.65 -28.90
CA PRO A 64 13.14 8.83 -28.96
C PRO A 64 12.79 9.65 -27.72
N ASP A 65 12.09 10.78 -27.90
CA ASP A 65 11.66 11.62 -26.79
C ASP A 65 11.15 10.69 -25.70
N ASN A 66 11.93 10.53 -24.62
CA ASN A 66 11.54 9.63 -23.55
C ASN A 66 10.21 10.20 -23.06
N PRO A 67 9.08 9.47 -23.14
CA PRO A 67 7.88 9.92 -22.46
C PRO A 67 8.27 10.08 -21.00
N VAL A 68 8.04 11.28 -20.45
CA VAL A 68 8.30 11.59 -19.04
C VAL A 68 7.26 10.81 -18.22
N GLU A 69 7.44 9.51 -18.13
CA GLU A 69 6.64 8.65 -17.27
C GLU A 69 7.32 8.64 -15.90
N THR A 70 6.52 8.88 -14.84
CA THR A 70 6.42 8.02 -13.63
C THR A 70 6.02 8.76 -12.34
N LYS A 71 5.70 10.06 -12.33
CA LYS A 71 5.17 10.72 -11.11
C LYS A 71 3.90 11.53 -11.32
N GLU A 72 3.88 12.38 -12.34
CA GLU A 72 2.73 13.24 -12.64
C GLU A 72 1.48 12.40 -12.96
N THR A 73 1.66 11.29 -13.69
CA THR A 73 0.54 10.41 -14.07
C THR A 73 -0.12 9.68 -12.88
N GLU A 74 0.64 9.27 -11.85
CA GLU A 74 0.06 8.58 -10.69
C GLU A 74 -0.73 9.56 -9.81
N ASP A 75 -0.23 10.76 -9.61
CA ASP A 75 -0.91 11.80 -8.82
C ASP A 75 -2.24 12.23 -9.48
N ASP A 76 -2.24 12.39 -10.80
CA ASP A 76 -3.45 12.70 -11.58
C ASP A 76 -4.50 11.61 -11.47
N THR A 77 -4.09 10.33 -11.53
CA THR A 77 -5.04 9.20 -11.38
C THR A 77 -5.68 9.16 -10.00
N LEU A 78 -4.94 9.49 -8.94
CA LEU A 78 -5.49 9.55 -7.59
C LEU A 78 -6.52 10.68 -7.48
N LEU A 79 -6.21 11.85 -8.04
CA LEU A 79 -7.10 12.99 -8.02
C LEU A 79 -8.44 12.68 -8.71
N GLU A 80 -8.37 12.05 -9.88
CA GLU A 80 -9.56 11.64 -10.63
C GLU A 80 -10.43 10.65 -9.83
N LEU A 81 -9.83 9.63 -9.21
CA LEU A 81 -10.57 8.68 -8.39
C LEU A 81 -11.24 9.34 -7.16
N ARG A 82 -10.58 10.32 -6.54
CA ARG A 82 -11.15 11.05 -5.39
C ARG A 82 -12.27 11.99 -5.82
N LYS A 83 -12.15 12.60 -6.99
CA LYS A 83 -13.22 13.38 -7.59
C LYS A 83 -14.44 12.51 -7.87
N GLN A 84 -14.25 11.34 -8.50
CA GLN A 84 -15.33 10.37 -8.74
C GLN A 84 -16.01 9.91 -7.44
N LEU A 85 -15.22 9.65 -6.38
CA LEU A 85 -15.78 9.27 -5.08
C LEU A 85 -16.64 10.40 -4.49
N LYS A 86 -16.16 11.64 -4.54
CA LYS A 86 -16.88 12.82 -4.05
C LYS A 86 -18.16 13.09 -4.85
N GLU A 87 -18.12 12.91 -6.17
CA GLU A 87 -19.29 13.08 -7.03
C GLU A 87 -20.37 12.01 -6.76
N LYS A 88 -19.96 10.74 -6.57
CA LYS A 88 -20.90 9.64 -6.34
C LYS A 88 -21.53 9.61 -4.94
N TYR A 89 -20.79 10.04 -3.92
CA TYR A 89 -21.18 9.87 -2.50
C TYR A 89 -21.34 11.20 -1.75
N GLY A 90 -21.09 12.33 -2.41
CA GLY A 90 -21.25 13.66 -1.85
C GLY A 90 -20.19 14.04 -0.81
N ASP A 91 -20.32 15.27 -0.31
CA ASP A 91 -19.42 15.84 0.71
C ASP A 91 -19.92 15.64 2.15
N GLN A 92 -21.13 15.11 2.33
CA GLN A 92 -21.77 14.99 3.64
C GLN A 92 -20.94 14.14 4.61
N PHE A 93 -20.27 13.12 4.08
CA PHE A 93 -19.40 12.24 4.85
C PHE A 93 -17.97 12.34 4.29
N PRO A 94 -17.06 13.03 4.98
CA PRO A 94 -15.70 13.21 4.49
C PRO A 94 -14.91 11.90 4.59
N LEU A 95 -14.14 11.64 3.54
CA LEU A 95 -13.23 10.49 3.47
C LEU A 95 -12.08 10.66 4.47
N ARG A 96 -11.92 9.69 5.37
CA ARG A 96 -10.82 9.67 6.35
C ARG A 96 -9.69 8.78 5.84
N GLU A 97 -8.50 9.34 5.71
CA GLU A 97 -7.27 8.62 5.34
C GLU A 97 -6.35 8.43 6.54
N ASN A 98 -5.96 7.18 6.81
CA ASN A 98 -4.97 6.85 7.83
C ASN A 98 -3.81 6.05 7.22
N PHE A 99 -2.59 6.35 7.65
CA PHE A 99 -1.38 5.64 7.24
C PHE A 99 -0.87 4.78 8.39
N ILE A 100 -0.89 3.46 8.19
CA ILE A 100 -0.53 2.47 9.20
C ILE A 100 0.68 1.65 8.74
N LYS A 101 1.28 0.89 9.67
CA LYS A 101 2.32 -0.08 9.32
C LYS A 101 1.71 -1.25 8.54
N GLY A 102 2.44 -1.74 7.56
CA GLY A 102 2.03 -2.90 6.77
C GLY A 102 2.02 -4.19 7.59
N SER A 103 1.13 -5.11 7.23
CA SER A 103 1.11 -6.48 7.74
C SER A 103 1.77 -7.41 6.72
N GLY A 104 2.52 -8.42 7.17
CA GLY A 104 3.09 -9.44 6.29
C GLY A 104 4.43 -9.98 6.79
N PRO A 105 5.11 -10.85 6.01
CA PRO A 105 6.45 -11.32 6.31
C PRO A 105 7.38 -10.13 6.53
N GLY A 106 7.98 -10.09 7.71
CA GLY A 106 8.68 -8.93 8.22
C GLY A 106 9.90 -8.54 7.39
N GLY A 107 10.22 -7.26 7.42
CA GLY A 107 11.43 -6.70 6.80
C GLY A 107 11.70 -5.29 7.32
N GLN A 108 12.93 -4.80 7.11
CA GLN A 108 13.33 -3.47 7.59
C GLN A 108 12.38 -2.37 7.12
N LYS A 109 11.90 -2.45 5.87
CA LYS A 109 10.97 -1.45 5.35
C LYS A 109 9.58 -1.58 5.98
N VAL A 110 8.98 -2.77 5.98
CA VAL A 110 7.61 -3.01 6.50
C VAL A 110 7.47 -2.53 7.95
N ASN A 111 8.51 -2.74 8.77
CA ASN A 111 8.48 -2.37 10.20
C ASN A 111 8.66 -0.86 10.46
N LYS A 112 9.32 -0.15 9.54
CA LYS A 112 9.70 1.26 9.71
C LYS A 112 8.78 2.23 8.96
N SER A 113 8.24 1.85 7.80
CA SER A 113 7.45 2.75 6.96
C SER A 113 5.94 2.56 7.14
N ASN A 114 5.21 3.67 7.28
CA ASN A 114 3.74 3.69 7.31
C ASN A 114 3.16 3.76 5.89
N ASN A 115 3.39 2.71 5.10
CA ASN A 115 2.98 2.68 3.69
C ASN A 115 1.62 2.02 3.46
N CYS A 116 1.03 1.39 4.49
CA CYS A 116 -0.29 0.79 4.39
C CYS A 116 -1.35 1.89 4.53
N VAL A 117 -2.30 1.93 3.61
CA VAL A 117 -3.36 2.94 3.58
C VAL A 117 -4.65 2.32 4.09
N GLN A 118 -5.28 2.99 5.04
CA GLN A 118 -6.61 2.68 5.52
C GLN A 118 -7.53 3.86 5.18
N LEU A 119 -8.52 3.59 4.33
CA LEU A 119 -9.59 4.54 4.00
C LEU A 119 -10.86 4.15 4.75
N ILE A 120 -11.52 5.15 5.31
CA ILE A 120 -12.78 5.00 6.04
C ILE A 120 -13.78 6.00 5.46
N GLN A 121 -14.90 5.48 4.95
CA GLN A 121 -16.00 6.25 4.39
C GLN A 121 -17.31 5.75 4.99
N TYR A 122 -18.19 6.66 5.35
CA TYR A 122 -19.55 6.29 5.77
C TYR A 122 -20.40 5.94 4.55
N SER A 123 -21.12 4.82 4.61
CA SER A 123 -22.06 4.38 3.59
C SER A 123 -23.48 4.63 4.06
N GLU A 124 -24.21 5.47 3.33
CA GLU A 124 -25.60 5.80 3.61
C GLU A 124 -26.52 4.57 3.49
N THR A 125 -26.29 3.73 2.47
CA THR A 125 -27.12 2.55 2.20
C THR A 125 -27.09 1.54 3.33
N LEU A 126 -25.92 1.35 3.95
CA LEU A 126 -25.73 0.41 5.06
C LEU A 126 -25.85 1.07 6.44
N GLY A 127 -25.81 2.40 6.53
CA GLY A 127 -25.72 3.14 7.78
C GLY A 127 -24.43 2.88 8.57
N THR A 128 -23.37 2.38 7.92
CA THR A 128 -22.12 1.95 8.58
C THR A 128 -20.87 2.45 7.86
N ASN A 129 -19.74 2.44 8.56
CA ASN A 129 -18.45 2.81 7.99
C ASN A 129 -17.85 1.65 7.20
N ILE A 130 -17.61 1.86 5.90
CA ILE A 130 -16.86 0.94 5.05
C ILE A 130 -15.37 1.26 5.19
N VAL A 131 -14.60 0.22 5.50
CA VAL A 131 -13.15 0.30 5.68
C VAL A 131 -12.45 -0.45 4.54
N ALA A 132 -11.59 0.26 3.83
CA ALA A 132 -10.68 -0.31 2.84
C ALA A 132 -9.23 -0.20 3.35
N LYS A 133 -8.55 -1.34 3.48
CA LYS A 133 -7.13 -1.40 3.85
C LYS A 133 -6.34 -1.94 2.66
N CYS A 134 -5.23 -1.29 2.30
CA CYS A 134 -4.37 -1.73 1.20
C CYS A 134 -2.89 -1.61 1.58
N HIS A 135 -2.15 -2.72 1.39
CA HIS A 135 -0.70 -2.80 1.50
C HIS A 135 -0.18 -3.77 0.42
N MET A 136 -0.27 -3.35 -0.85
CA MET A 136 0.14 -4.16 -2.00
C MET A 136 1.52 -3.76 -2.51
N HIS A 137 1.78 -2.45 -2.56
CA HIS A 137 2.97 -1.89 -3.15
C HIS A 137 3.93 -1.33 -2.09
N ARG A 138 5.19 -1.20 -2.51
CA ARG A 138 6.25 -0.59 -1.73
C ARG A 138 6.10 0.95 -1.63
N SER A 139 5.37 1.57 -2.55
CA SER A 139 5.11 3.01 -2.64
C SER A 139 3.77 3.37 -1.97
N LEU A 140 3.71 4.55 -1.37
CA LEU A 140 2.50 5.02 -0.68
C LEU A 140 1.42 5.44 -1.67
N LEU A 141 1.79 6.14 -2.75
CA LEU A 141 0.87 6.68 -3.75
C LEU A 141 0.06 5.57 -4.44
N GLN A 142 0.74 4.53 -4.91
CA GLN A 142 0.07 3.36 -5.50
C GLN A 142 -0.89 2.70 -4.50
N ASN A 143 -0.50 2.57 -3.24
CA ASN A 143 -1.41 2.05 -2.21
C ASN A 143 -2.63 2.97 -1.97
N ARG A 144 -2.51 4.29 -2.12
CA ARG A 144 -3.65 5.23 -2.03
C ARG A 144 -4.61 5.05 -3.21
N ILE A 145 -4.07 4.89 -4.41
CA ILE A 145 -4.83 4.64 -5.63
C ILE A 145 -5.61 3.33 -5.50
N GLU A 146 -4.92 2.23 -5.17
CA GLU A 146 -5.56 0.93 -5.01
C GLU A 146 -6.57 0.91 -3.86
N ALA A 147 -6.25 1.53 -2.72
CA ALA A 147 -7.21 1.64 -1.63
C ALA A 147 -8.48 2.38 -2.06
N THR A 148 -8.36 3.42 -2.89
CA THR A 148 -9.50 4.19 -3.39
C THR A 148 -10.35 3.36 -4.35
N ARG A 149 -9.74 2.57 -5.25
CA ARG A 149 -10.46 1.64 -6.14
C ARG A 149 -11.19 0.55 -5.35
N ILE A 150 -10.53 -0.04 -4.35
CA ILE A 150 -11.14 -1.04 -3.46
C ILE A 150 -12.33 -0.43 -2.72
N LEU A 151 -12.20 0.79 -2.21
CA LEU A 151 -13.26 1.48 -1.51
C LEU A 151 -14.48 1.73 -2.41
N LEU A 152 -14.27 2.23 -3.63
CA LEU A 152 -15.34 2.45 -4.60
C LEU A 152 -16.10 1.16 -4.89
N ARG A 153 -15.38 0.06 -5.15
CA ARG A 153 -15.99 -1.25 -5.40
C ARG A 153 -16.82 -1.72 -4.22
N LYS A 154 -16.29 -1.62 -2.99
CA LYS A 154 -17.04 -2.02 -1.78
C LYS A 154 -18.31 -1.19 -1.59
N LEU A 155 -18.27 0.10 -1.89
CA LEU A 155 -19.45 0.96 -1.81
C LEU A 155 -20.49 0.61 -2.88
N GLU A 156 -20.07 0.22 -4.08
CA GLU A 156 -20.96 -0.25 -5.14
C GLU A 156 -21.57 -1.61 -4.79
N GLU A 157 -20.76 -2.56 -4.31
CA GLU A 157 -21.22 -3.87 -3.84
C GLU A 157 -22.24 -3.72 -2.71
N ALA A 158 -21.99 -2.82 -1.75
CA ALA A 158 -22.92 -2.51 -0.67
C ALA A 158 -24.27 -1.98 -1.15
N LYS A 159 -24.31 -1.26 -2.27
CA LYS A 159 -25.56 -0.77 -2.88
C LYS A 159 -26.33 -1.89 -3.57
N GLU A 160 -25.63 -2.80 -4.23
CA GLU A 160 -26.24 -3.89 -5.00
C GLU A 160 -26.60 -5.13 -4.16
N GLU A 161 -25.93 -5.34 -3.02
CA GLU A 161 -26.15 -6.47 -2.12
C GLU A 161 -27.63 -6.73 -1.76
N PRO A 162 -28.43 -5.74 -1.33
CA PRO A 162 -29.83 -5.99 -0.97
C PRO A 162 -30.66 -6.51 -2.16
N GLU A 163 -30.42 -5.99 -3.36
CA GLU A 163 -31.12 -6.46 -4.56
C GLU A 163 -30.70 -7.88 -4.96
N LYS A 164 -29.40 -8.18 -4.86
CA LYS A 164 -28.87 -9.52 -5.13
C LYS A 164 -29.48 -10.54 -4.17
N VAL A 165 -29.51 -10.22 -2.88
CA VAL A 165 -30.11 -11.07 -1.85
C VAL A 165 -31.61 -11.28 -2.11
N ALA A 166 -32.35 -10.22 -2.44
CA ALA A 166 -33.78 -10.32 -2.77
C ALA A 166 -34.04 -11.25 -3.96
N LYS A 167 -33.28 -11.09 -5.05
CA LYS A 167 -33.37 -11.94 -6.25
C LYS A 167 -33.04 -13.40 -5.94
N GLU A 168 -32.00 -13.66 -5.15
CA GLU A 168 -31.65 -15.02 -4.75
C GLU A 168 -32.75 -15.69 -3.91
N LEU A 169 -33.40 -14.94 -3.03
CA LEU A 169 -34.51 -15.45 -2.22
C LEU A 169 -35.71 -15.79 -3.10
N GLU A 170 -36.08 -14.90 -4.02
CA GLU A 170 -37.16 -15.13 -4.98
C GLU A 170 -36.89 -16.36 -5.86
N GLU A 171 -35.65 -16.51 -6.36
CA GLU A 171 -35.26 -17.69 -7.11
C GLU A 171 -35.32 -18.97 -6.27
N LYS A 172 -34.87 -18.92 -5.01
CA LYS A 172 -34.96 -20.05 -4.08
C LYS A 172 -36.41 -20.46 -3.85
N GLU A 173 -37.33 -19.50 -3.74
CA GLU A 173 -38.76 -19.76 -3.61
C GLU A 173 -39.37 -20.35 -4.88
N LYS A 174 -39.08 -19.78 -6.05
CA LYS A 174 -39.49 -20.33 -7.35
C LYS A 174 -39.02 -21.77 -7.52
N ARG A 175 -37.77 -22.09 -7.15
CA ARG A 175 -37.23 -23.46 -7.19
C ARG A 175 -37.96 -24.43 -6.24
N LYS A 176 -38.50 -23.96 -5.11
CA LYS A 176 -39.33 -24.79 -4.20
C LYS A 176 -40.71 -25.08 -4.79
N ILE A 177 -41.31 -24.10 -5.46
CA ILE A 177 -42.64 -24.20 -6.04
C ILE A 177 -42.62 -25.03 -7.34
N LEU A 178 -41.60 -24.82 -8.18
CA LEU A 178 -41.43 -25.53 -9.45
C LEU A 178 -41.14 -27.02 -9.19
N LYS A 179 -42.16 -27.85 -9.37
CA LYS A 179 -42.01 -29.31 -9.36
C LYS A 179 -41.42 -29.74 -10.70
N LEU A 180 -40.31 -30.47 -10.66
CA LEU A 180 -39.73 -31.13 -11.85
C LEU A 180 -40.77 -32.00 -12.56
N SER A 181 -40.78 -31.96 -13.89
CA SER A 181 -41.58 -32.84 -14.74
C SER A 181 -41.22 -34.31 -14.49
N LYS A 182 -42.12 -35.24 -14.85
CA LYS A 182 -41.85 -36.68 -14.72
C LYS A 182 -40.59 -37.09 -15.50
N ALA A 183 -40.45 -36.60 -16.73
CA ALA A 183 -39.27 -36.87 -17.58
C ALA A 183 -37.96 -36.32 -16.96
N GLU A 184 -37.98 -35.11 -16.40
CA GLU A 184 -36.80 -34.52 -15.74
C GLU A 184 -36.40 -35.27 -14.46
N LYS A 185 -37.39 -35.79 -13.72
CA LYS A 185 -37.14 -36.63 -12.55
C LYS A 185 -36.48 -37.96 -12.94
N GLU A 186 -36.93 -38.57 -14.03
CA GLU A 186 -36.36 -39.81 -14.56
C GLU A 186 -34.92 -39.60 -15.06
N GLN A 187 -34.67 -38.52 -15.81
CA GLN A 187 -33.31 -38.15 -16.22
C GLN A 187 -32.39 -37.91 -15.02
N LYS A 188 -32.83 -37.15 -14.01
CA LYS A 188 -32.05 -36.96 -12.77
C LYS A 188 -31.78 -38.26 -12.02
N LYS A 189 -32.73 -39.20 -12.01
CA LYS A 189 -32.55 -40.52 -11.39
C LYS A 189 -31.49 -41.32 -12.14
N PHE A 190 -31.57 -41.34 -13.47
CA PHE A 190 -30.61 -42.02 -14.34
C PHE A 190 -29.20 -41.43 -14.21
N GLU A 191 -29.07 -40.09 -14.20
CA GLU A 191 -27.79 -39.41 -14.00
C GLU A 191 -27.17 -39.73 -12.64
N LYS A 192 -27.99 -39.79 -11.58
CA LYS A 192 -27.54 -40.22 -10.25
C LYS A 192 -27.06 -41.66 -10.23
N GLN A 193 -27.74 -42.57 -10.94
CA GLN A 193 -27.32 -43.97 -11.09
C GLN A 193 -25.95 -44.05 -11.78
N LEU A 194 -25.79 -43.41 -12.94
CA LEU A 194 -24.52 -43.34 -13.66
C LEU A 194 -23.38 -42.76 -12.82
N ARG A 195 -23.66 -41.70 -12.05
CA ARG A 195 -22.65 -41.09 -11.15
C ARG A 195 -22.27 -42.05 -10.03
N SER A 196 -23.23 -42.80 -9.48
CA SER A 196 -22.99 -43.79 -8.43
C SER A 196 -22.15 -44.96 -8.93
N GLU A 197 -22.45 -45.46 -10.13
CA GLU A 197 -21.68 -46.50 -10.81
C GLU A 197 -20.24 -46.05 -11.09
N LYS A 198 -20.06 -44.83 -11.62
CA LYS A 198 -18.70 -44.25 -11.80
C LYS A 198 -17.93 -44.15 -10.49
N LYS A 199 -18.59 -43.77 -9.39
CA LYS A 199 -17.96 -43.69 -8.07
C LYS A 199 -17.59 -45.06 -7.52
N ALA A 200 -18.49 -46.04 -7.65
CA ALA A 200 -18.25 -47.43 -7.27
C ALA A 200 -17.08 -48.01 -8.09
N ASN A 201 -17.03 -47.75 -9.39
CA ASN A 201 -15.96 -48.23 -10.26
C ASN A 201 -14.59 -47.64 -9.89
N ARG A 202 -14.53 -46.34 -9.53
CA ARG A 202 -13.31 -45.70 -8.99
C ARG A 202 -12.90 -46.25 -7.63
N GLN A 203 -13.83 -46.73 -6.82
CA GLN A 203 -13.51 -47.37 -5.54
C GLN A 203 -13.03 -48.81 -5.76
N ASN A 204 -13.68 -49.54 -6.65
CA ASN A 204 -13.33 -50.92 -6.97
C ASN A 204 -11.94 -51.01 -7.62
N SER A 205 -11.60 -50.09 -8.54
CA SER A 205 -10.26 -50.04 -9.13
C SER A 205 -9.17 -49.83 -8.07
N ARG A 206 -9.40 -48.91 -7.10
CA ARG A 206 -8.47 -48.66 -5.99
C ARG A 206 -8.27 -49.85 -5.07
N VAL A 207 -9.28 -50.69 -4.90
CA VAL A 207 -9.21 -51.90 -4.07
C VAL A 207 -8.44 -52.99 -4.81
N ASN A 208 -8.62 -53.11 -6.13
CA ASN A 208 -7.96 -54.10 -6.96
C ASN A 208 -6.46 -53.80 -7.20
N ASP A 209 -6.05 -52.53 -7.11
CA ASP A 209 -4.64 -52.11 -7.17
C ASP A 209 -3.87 -52.39 -5.86
N ASN A 210 -4.54 -52.93 -4.83
CA ASN A 210 -3.98 -53.16 -3.49
C ASN A 210 -3.70 -54.66 -3.25
N TRP A 211 -3.18 -55.37 -4.25
CA TRP A 211 -2.75 -56.77 -4.15
C TRP A 211 -1.23 -56.86 -4.01
N PHE A 212 -0.79 -57.14 -2.79
CA PHE A 212 0.54 -57.67 -2.42
C PHE A 212 0.33 -59.02 -1.74
#